data_AF-A0A2T5JME3-F1
#
_entry.id   AF-A0A2T5JME3-F1
#
_cell.length_a   1.000
_cell.length_b   1.000
_cell.length_c   1.000
_cell.angle_alpha   90.00
_cell.angle_beta   90.00
_cell.angle_gamma   90.00
#
_symmetry.space_group_name_H-M   'P 1'
#
loop_
_entity.id
_entity.type
_entity.pdbx_description
1 polymer ?
#
loop_
_entity_poly.entity_id
_entity_poly.type
_entity_poly.pdbx_seq_one_letter_code
_entity_poly.pdbx_strand_id
1 'polypeptide(L)'
;MRIKMGTSVPKMGTTVHLDADQTAYRKAIADALHRELGPTHQAIKTVMRWTGASERTAKYWLSGERGPSGEHLIRLAQHSDAVLITILAKAERLSEKPRHRCPSCPERLLVLQNLVQDDPKS
;
A
#
# COMPACT_ATOMS: atom_id res chain seq x y z
N MET A 1 26.03 45.36 -14.97
CA MET A 1 25.20 44.77 -13.90
C MET A 1 24.36 43.65 -14.52
N ARG A 2 24.50 42.41 -14.05
CA ARG A 2 23.77 41.24 -14.59
C ARG A 2 22.64 40.89 -13.61
N ILE A 3 21.41 41.22 -13.97
CA ILE A 3 20.24 40.94 -13.13
C ILE A 3 19.94 39.44 -13.24
N LYS A 4 20.11 38.70 -12.15
CA LYS A 4 19.72 37.29 -12.06
C LYS A 4 18.19 37.24 -11.96
N MET A 5 17.53 36.71 -12.97
CA MET A 5 16.13 36.32 -12.85
C MET A 5 16.04 35.13 -11.89
N GLY A 6 15.17 35.23 -10.89
CA GLY A 6 14.90 34.15 -9.94
C GLY A 6 14.33 32.92 -10.66
N THR A 7 14.63 31.74 -10.12
CA THR A 7 14.19 30.45 -10.67
C THR A 7 12.66 30.38 -10.65
N SER A 8 12.02 30.56 -11.81
CA SER A 8 10.58 30.35 -11.95
C SER A 8 10.28 28.86 -11.84
N VAL A 9 9.70 28.45 -10.70
CA VAL A 9 9.22 27.08 -10.51
C VAL A 9 7.90 26.93 -11.28
N PRO A 10 7.74 25.91 -12.12
CA PRO A 10 6.48 25.68 -12.82
C PRO A 10 5.35 25.47 -11.79
N LYS A 11 4.20 26.12 -12.02
CA LYS A 11 3.02 26.06 -11.14
C LYS A 11 2.35 24.68 -11.12
N MET A 12 2.70 23.81 -12.07
CA MET A 12 2.17 22.45 -12.21
C MET A 12 3.31 21.45 -12.04
N GLY A 13 3.14 20.50 -11.12
CA GLY A 13 4.05 19.36 -10.98
C GLY A 13 3.94 18.41 -12.17
N THR A 14 4.94 17.54 -12.33
CA THR A 14 5.01 16.52 -13.37
C THR A 14 3.74 15.64 -13.37
N THR A 15 3.01 15.64 -14.48
CA THR A 15 1.91 14.70 -14.70
C THR A 15 2.51 13.32 -14.95
N VAL A 16 2.53 12.47 -13.92
CA VAL A 16 2.98 11.09 -14.04
C VAL A 16 1.82 10.28 -14.60
N HIS A 17 1.95 9.79 -15.84
CA HIS A 17 1.03 8.79 -16.39
C HIS A 17 1.19 7.51 -15.58
N LEU A 18 0.15 7.17 -14.82
CA LEU A 18 0.12 5.94 -14.03
C LEU A 18 -0.29 4.80 -14.94
N ASP A 19 0.37 3.67 -14.77
CA ASP A 19 -0.14 2.42 -15.33
C ASP A 19 -1.52 2.09 -14.72
N ALA A 20 -2.28 1.24 -15.42
CA ALA A 20 -3.62 0.84 -14.99
C ALA A 20 -3.59 0.14 -13.61
N ASP A 21 -2.51 -0.59 -13.32
CA ASP A 21 -2.33 -1.36 -12.10
C ASP A 21 -2.14 -0.45 -10.86
N GLN A 22 -1.34 0.61 -10.96
CA GLN A 22 -1.18 1.60 -9.90
C GLN A 22 -2.50 2.32 -9.63
N THR A 23 -3.27 2.63 -10.66
CA THR A 23 -4.58 3.27 -10.50
C THR A 23 -5.57 2.30 -9.82
N ALA A 24 -5.56 1.02 -10.22
CA ALA A 24 -6.39 -0.01 -9.61
C ALA A 24 -6.04 -0.27 -8.14
N TYR A 25 -4.74 -0.24 -7.79
CA TYR A 25 -4.28 -0.32 -6.41
C TYR A 25 -4.76 0.87 -5.58
N ARG A 26 -4.56 2.11 -6.07
CA ARG A 26 -4.94 3.33 -5.34
C ARG A 26 -6.44 3.37 -5.04
N LYS A 27 -7.26 3.07 -6.05
CA LYS A 27 -8.71 3.00 -5.89
C LYS A 27 -9.12 1.92 -4.90
N ALA A 28 -8.53 0.73 -4.99
CA ALA A 28 -8.86 -0.36 -4.08
C ALA A 28 -8.57 -0.01 -2.61
N ILE A 29 -7.44 0.65 -2.32
CA ILE A 29 -7.12 1.10 -0.96
C ILE A 29 -8.07 2.22 -0.52
N ALA A 30 -8.39 3.18 -1.39
CA ALA A 30 -9.35 4.23 -1.08
C ALA A 30 -10.73 3.65 -0.72
N ASP A 31 -11.23 2.72 -1.54
CA ASP A 31 -12.50 2.03 -1.30
C ASP A 31 -12.50 1.24 -0.01
N ALA A 32 -11.40 0.56 0.31
CA ALA A 32 -11.25 -0.18 1.57
C ALA A 32 -11.35 0.75 2.79
N LEU A 33 -10.65 1.89 2.74
CA LEU A 33 -10.70 2.89 3.81
C LEU A 33 -12.10 3.51 3.96
N HIS A 34 -12.79 3.79 2.85
CA HIS A 34 -14.17 4.29 2.88
C HIS A 34 -15.16 3.28 3.43
N ARG A 35 -15.00 1.99 3.12
CA ARG A 35 -15.86 0.93 3.66
C ARG A 35 -15.74 0.80 5.17
N GLU A 36 -14.53 0.96 5.70
CA GLU A 36 -14.28 0.79 7.14
C GLU A 36 -14.54 2.06 7.95
N LEU A 37 -14.12 3.23 7.45
CA LEU A 37 -14.16 4.49 8.19
C LEU A 37 -15.32 5.42 7.77
N GLY A 38 -15.99 5.12 6.66
CA GLY A 38 -17.00 5.98 6.04
C GLY A 38 -16.41 7.22 5.34
N PRO A 39 -17.23 7.97 4.58
CA PRO A 39 -16.78 9.09 3.76
C PRO A 39 -16.55 10.41 4.55
N THR A 40 -16.20 10.32 5.84
CA THR A 40 -16.24 11.48 6.75
C THR A 40 -14.85 12.07 7.01
N HIS A 41 -14.78 13.34 7.42
CA HIS A 41 -13.55 13.96 7.94
C HIS A 41 -12.91 13.18 9.10
N GLN A 42 -13.69 12.35 9.80
CA GLN A 42 -13.18 11.43 10.82
C GLN A 42 -12.27 10.35 10.23
N ALA A 43 -12.53 9.87 9.01
CA ALA A 43 -11.67 8.91 8.33
C ALA A 43 -10.26 9.49 8.13
N ILE A 44 -10.16 10.76 7.71
CA ILE A 44 -8.88 11.46 7.56
C ILE A 44 -8.12 11.48 8.88
N LYS A 45 -8.77 11.88 9.98
CA LYS A 45 -8.14 11.94 11.31
C LYS A 45 -7.71 10.56 11.81
N THR A 46 -8.51 9.53 11.57
CA THR A 46 -8.18 8.16 11.96
C THR A 46 -6.99 7.62 11.17
N VAL A 47 -6.97 7.83 9.85
CA VAL A 47 -5.82 7.46 8.99
C VAL A 47 -4.54 8.17 9.45
N MET A 48 -4.61 9.46 9.77
CA MET A 48 -3.47 10.20 10.33
C MET A 48 -3.01 9.58 11.65
N ARG A 49 -3.94 9.27 12.55
CA ARG A 49 -3.63 8.67 13.86
C ARG A 49 -2.95 7.31 13.73
N TRP A 50 -3.39 6.48 12.78
CA TRP A 50 -2.80 5.16 12.55
C TRP A 50 -1.43 5.21 11.89
N THR A 51 -1.23 6.15 10.96
CA THR A 51 -0.08 6.12 10.06
C THR A 51 1.00 7.14 10.39
N GLY A 52 0.66 8.19 11.15
CA GLY A 52 1.51 9.37 11.36
C GLY A 52 1.57 10.32 10.16
N ALA A 53 0.78 10.06 9.11
CA ALA A 53 0.81 10.83 7.88
C ALA A 53 0.21 12.23 8.04
N SER A 54 0.62 13.16 7.16
CA SER A 54 0.00 14.49 7.09
C SER A 54 -1.45 14.40 6.61
N GLU A 55 -2.26 15.40 6.97
CA GLU A 55 -3.66 15.50 6.53
C GLU A 55 -3.79 15.47 5.00
N ARG A 56 -2.88 16.16 4.30
CA ARG A 56 -2.85 16.17 2.83
C ARG A 56 -2.62 14.77 2.28
N THR A 57 -1.69 14.03 2.88
CA THR A 57 -1.37 12.66 2.47
C THR A 57 -2.56 11.72 2.70
N ALA A 58 -3.22 11.82 3.86
CA ALA A 58 -4.42 11.04 4.16
C ALA A 58 -5.57 11.34 3.18
N LYS A 59 -5.77 12.62 2.83
CA LYS A 59 -6.74 13.03 1.80
C LYS A 59 -6.43 12.41 0.44
N TYR A 60 -5.17 12.38 0.04
CA TYR A 60 -4.79 11.76 -1.24
C TYR A 60 -5.02 10.26 -1.30
N TRP A 61 -4.87 9.56 -0.18
CA TRP A 61 -5.17 8.13 -0.11
C TRP A 61 -6.67 7.87 -0.15
N LEU A 62 -7.44 8.66 0.59
CA LEU A 62 -8.91 8.56 0.58
C LEU A 62 -9.54 9.00 -0.75
N SER A 63 -8.90 9.89 -1.51
CA SER A 63 -9.36 10.24 -2.87
C SER A 63 -8.89 9.25 -3.95
N GLY A 64 -7.94 8.35 -3.62
CA GLY A 64 -7.30 7.48 -4.60
C GLY A 64 -6.36 8.21 -5.57
N GLU A 65 -6.05 9.49 -5.34
CA GLU A 65 -5.11 10.26 -6.18
C GLU A 65 -3.69 9.72 -6.04
N ARG A 66 -3.30 9.33 -4.82
CA ARG A 66 -2.00 8.71 -4.52
C ARG A 66 -2.18 7.49 -3.65
N GLY A 67 -1.26 6.55 -3.76
CA GLY A 67 -1.22 5.37 -2.89
C GLY A 67 -0.38 5.62 -1.64
N PRO A 68 -0.63 4.90 -0.53
CA PRO A 68 0.29 4.87 0.58
C PRO A 68 1.60 4.21 0.17
N SER A 69 2.72 4.67 0.73
CA SER A 69 3.99 3.94 0.63
C SER A 69 3.91 2.64 1.43
N GLY A 70 4.84 1.71 1.18
CA GLY A 70 4.83 0.39 1.85
C GLY A 70 4.76 0.48 3.38
N GLU A 71 5.51 1.38 3.99
CA GLU A 71 5.48 1.59 5.45
C GLU A 71 4.10 2.03 5.96
N HIS A 72 3.48 3.02 5.30
CA HIS A 72 2.14 3.48 5.68
C HIS A 72 1.07 2.42 5.39
N LEU A 73 1.24 1.64 4.32
CA LEU A 73 0.35 0.54 4.00
C LEU A 73 0.38 -0.54 5.09
N ILE A 74 1.57 -0.87 5.62
CA ILE A 74 1.71 -1.82 6.72
C ILE A 74 0.97 -1.30 7.96
N ARG A 75 1.15 -0.03 8.33
CA ARG A 75 0.42 0.58 9.46
C ARG A 75 -1.09 0.56 9.25
N LEU A 76 -1.56 0.85 8.03
CA LEU A 76 -2.99 0.75 7.72
C LEU A 76 -3.49 -0.69 7.90
N ALA A 77 -2.77 -1.67 7.36
CA ALA A 77 -3.15 -3.09 7.48
C ALA A 77 -3.10 -3.64 8.93
N GLN A 78 -2.32 -3.01 9.82
CA GLN A 78 -2.32 -3.35 11.25
C GLN A 78 -3.58 -2.89 11.99
N HIS A 79 -4.24 -1.86 11.49
CA HIS A 79 -5.41 -1.24 12.13
C HIS A 79 -6.72 -1.47 11.39
N SER A 80 -6.66 -1.87 10.11
CA SER A 80 -7.79 -2.02 9.21
C SER A 80 -7.80 -3.38 8.51
N ASP A 81 -8.77 -4.21 8.89
CA ASP A 81 -9.01 -5.50 8.26
C ASP A 81 -9.42 -5.34 6.79
N ALA A 82 -10.18 -4.28 6.46
CA ALA A 82 -10.59 -4.03 5.08
C ALA A 82 -9.38 -3.76 4.16
N VAL A 83 -8.39 -3.01 4.66
CA VAL A 83 -7.13 -2.77 3.93
C VAL A 83 -6.33 -4.06 3.80
N LEU A 84 -6.19 -4.84 4.88
CA LEU A 84 -5.47 -6.12 4.84
C LEU A 84 -6.09 -7.10 3.84
N ILE A 85 -7.41 -7.27 3.88
CA ILE A 85 -8.16 -8.12 2.94
C ILE A 85 -7.93 -7.64 1.50
N THR A 86 -7.96 -6.33 1.27
CA THR A 86 -7.72 -5.76 -0.06
C THR A 86 -6.32 -6.07 -0.58
N ILE A 87 -5.29 -5.96 0.26
CA ILE A 87 -3.92 -6.33 -0.09
C ILE A 87 -3.84 -7.81 -0.45
N LEU A 88 -4.41 -8.69 0.37
CA LEU A 88 -4.38 -10.13 0.13
C LEU A 88 -5.18 -10.53 -1.11
N ALA A 89 -6.29 -9.85 -1.40
CA ALA A 89 -7.07 -10.04 -2.61
C ALA A 89 -6.28 -9.62 -3.86
N LYS A 90 -5.60 -8.46 -3.82
CA LYS A 90 -4.72 -8.00 -4.90
C LYS A 90 -3.48 -8.87 -5.08
N ALA A 91 -3.01 -9.51 -4.02
CA ALA A 91 -1.95 -10.52 -4.08
C ALA A 91 -2.46 -11.92 -4.47
N GLU A 92 -3.74 -12.06 -4.86
CA GLU A 92 -4.37 -13.32 -5.22
C GLU A 92 -4.25 -14.39 -4.12
N ARG A 93 -4.16 -13.97 -2.85
CA ARG A 93 -4.11 -14.84 -1.67
C ARG A 93 -5.47 -15.10 -1.04
N LEU A 94 -6.49 -14.35 -1.44
CA LEU A 94 -7.89 -14.56 -1.07
C LEU A 94 -8.77 -14.91 -2.28
N SER A 95 -8.18 -15.13 -3.46
CA SER A 95 -8.97 -15.58 -4.60
C SER A 95 -9.37 -17.03 -4.38
N GLU A 96 -10.66 -17.32 -4.48
CA GLU A 96 -11.22 -18.69 -4.49
C GLU A 96 -10.77 -19.49 -5.72
N LYS A 97 -10.14 -18.84 -6.71
CA LYS A 97 -9.50 -19.56 -7.82
C LYS A 97 -8.40 -20.44 -7.25
N PRO A 98 -8.45 -21.76 -7.49
CA PRO A 98 -7.34 -22.63 -7.16
C PRO A 98 -6.11 -22.03 -7.83
N ARG A 99 -5.12 -21.65 -7.02
CA ARG A 99 -3.77 -21.55 -7.55
C ARG A 99 -3.52 -22.85 -8.30
N HIS A 100 -2.86 -22.77 -9.45
CA HIS A 100 -2.16 -23.93 -9.99
C HIS A 100 -1.11 -24.34 -8.96
N ARG A 101 -1.55 -25.01 -7.90
CA ARG A 101 -0.71 -25.71 -6.96
C ARG A 101 -0.14 -26.82 -7.81
N CYS A 102 1.14 -26.69 -8.17
CA CYS A 102 1.83 -27.79 -8.80
C CYS A 102 1.66 -28.99 -7.86
N PRO A 103 0.96 -30.07 -8.30
CA PRO A 103 0.63 -31.19 -7.43
C PRO A 103 1.88 -31.95 -6.94
N SER A 104 3.06 -31.62 -7.48
CA SER A 104 4.35 -32.18 -7.11
C SER A 104 5.25 -31.25 -6.29
N CYS A 105 4.81 -30.06 -5.86
CA CYS A 105 5.61 -29.25 -4.95
C CYS A 105 5.48 -29.80 -3.52
N PRO A 106 6.55 -30.36 -2.93
CA PRO A 106 6.50 -30.84 -1.56
C PRO A 106 6.23 -29.67 -0.61
N GLU A 107 5.53 -29.95 0.49
CA GLU A 107 4.95 -28.96 1.38
C GLU A 107 5.94 -27.85 1.77
N ARG A 108 5.41 -26.63 1.81
CA ARG A 108 6.10 -25.40 2.23
C ARG A 108 6.71 -25.49 3.66
N LEU A 109 6.38 -26.54 4.40
CA LEU A 109 6.94 -26.90 5.71
C LEU A 109 8.45 -27.26 5.62
N LEU A 110 8.94 -27.72 4.47
CA LEU A 110 10.35 -28.08 4.28
C LEU A 110 11.28 -26.87 4.14
N VAL A 111 10.79 -25.72 3.70
CA VAL A 111 11.65 -24.55 3.43
C VAL A 111 12.04 -23.81 4.72
N LEU A 112 11.20 -23.87 5.77
CA LEU A 112 11.50 -23.21 7.05
C LEU A 112 12.41 -24.04 7.96
N GLN A 113 12.47 -25.36 7.80
CA GLN A 113 13.34 -26.22 8.61
C GLN A 113 14.83 -26.09 8.20
N ASN A 114 15.11 -25.65 6.97
CA ASN A 114 16.47 -25.56 6.44
C ASN A 114 17.19 -24.23 6.73
N LEU A 115 16.53 -23.24 7.35
CA LEU A 115 17.15 -21.94 7.67
C LEU A 115 17.59 -21.81 9.13
N VAL A 116 17.41 -22.85 9.95
CA VAL A 116 17.77 -22.86 11.39
C VAL A 116 19.00 -23.73 11.68
N GLN A 117 19.67 -24.31 10.67
CA GLN A 117 20.78 -25.26 10.90
C GLN A 117 22.17 -24.78 10.45
N ASP A 118 22.32 -23.55 9.95
CA ASP A 118 23.65 -22.97 9.71
C ASP A 118 24.07 -22.05 10.87
N ASP A 119 24.19 -22.63 12.07
CA ASP A 119 25.11 -22.12 13.10
C ASP A 119 26.22 -23.16 13.29
N PRO A 120 27.36 -23.07 12.56
CA PRO A 120 28.52 -23.83 12.92
C PRO A 120 29.12 -23.23 14.19
N LYS A 121 28.82 -23.87 15.33
CA LYS A 121 29.65 -23.79 16.52
C LYS A 121 31.03 -24.38 16.18
N SER A 122 32.03 -23.51 16.08
CA SER A 122 33.41 -23.85 16.41
C SER A 122 34.18 -22.61 16.85
#